data_AF-W2ZYU5-F1
#
_entry.id   AF-W2ZYU5-F1
#
_cell.length_a   1.000
_cell.length_b   1.000
_cell.length_c   1.000
_cell.angle_alpha   90.00
_cell.angle_beta   90.00
_cell.angle_gamma   90.00
#
_symmetry.space_group_name_H-M   'P 1'
#
loop_
_entity.id
_entity.type
_entity.pdbx_description
1 polymer ?
#
loop_
_entity_poly.entity_id
_entity_poly.type
_entity_poly.pdbx_seq_one_letter_code
_entity_poly.pdbx_strand_id
1 'polypeptide(L)'
;VDCSQIGKSEFRYHQVGSCTVRAYLTRSGSLNAGNQMFDFESAPISFTLMNEPDYDELIARAIRNNEAQHRPGFRQSLIEWANLQRKRPDGDILKRLEIAEPSRRNNTAVQRDLLLLVGVRTAVVSHFSFRQAIRETWASKSALPEGVKVIFLGCRPFATALEDEVDKLTEEAKLRAIWEAIELEKRVYRDLMTDELDCEDSYFRLADKTKQFLHFAATRYPTAKFVMVADDDLYLRLDKISARLQHQSKRYYAGHVRAIEDATKQRPIRDPESRNVLSRGQYSLNELPPYALGANFFLSMDCVEFVAKNSGRLRDLGGMDDISVALWMLIMQVHPKPFNGLKYLNSGTCRDDLASLSDLTESAIRVIHANIQQQRRFCHDFQRNVWLRQDIGAPAEGQPRLLSFDRENVYFDFTIPTPTESWAGQLMITVSTKTRAGVKVSFFPANETFHHTFLRKVCVQVQLNFPSAITTCAGIRNRIRTQLLELYVKLAPNTSVDPLQLKQWKVAFEQT
;
A
#
# COMPACT_ATOMS: atom_id res chain seq x y z
N VAL A 1 -7.17 -47.06 20.09
CA VAL A 1 -7.58 -46.68 18.72
C VAL A 1 -9.05 -46.49 18.80
N ASP A 2 -9.51 -45.25 18.70
CA ASP A 2 -10.93 -44.97 18.82
C ASP A 2 -11.49 -44.65 17.43
N CYS A 3 -12.57 -45.33 17.05
CA CYS A 3 -13.17 -45.24 15.72
C CYS A 3 -14.61 -44.71 15.84
N SER A 4 -15.00 -43.84 14.91
CA SER A 4 -16.36 -43.31 14.84
C SER A 4 -16.82 -43.09 13.40
N GLN A 5 -18.13 -43.09 13.19
CA GLN A 5 -18.71 -42.83 11.87
C GLN A 5 -18.59 -41.34 11.52
N ILE A 6 -18.09 -41.03 10.31
CA ILE A 6 -17.97 -39.66 9.80
C ILE A 6 -19.32 -38.94 9.94
N GLY A 7 -19.32 -37.82 10.66
CA GLY A 7 -20.49 -36.95 10.85
C GLY A 7 -21.42 -37.29 12.04
N LYS A 8 -21.13 -38.33 12.84
CA LYS A 8 -22.00 -38.73 13.98
C LYS A 8 -21.38 -38.58 15.38
N SER A 9 -20.17 -38.03 15.51
CA SER A 9 -19.51 -37.90 16.81
C SER A 9 -18.63 -36.67 16.91
N GLU A 10 -18.83 -35.89 17.98
CA GLU A 10 -17.77 -35.06 18.54
C GLU A 10 -16.73 -35.97 19.20
N PHE A 11 -15.53 -36.03 18.63
CA PHE A 11 -14.42 -36.74 19.26
C PHE A 11 -13.82 -35.84 20.34
N ARG A 12 -14.11 -36.11 21.62
CA ARG A 12 -13.50 -35.37 22.73
C ARG A 12 -12.27 -36.08 23.25
N TYR A 13 -11.12 -35.77 22.65
CA TYR A 13 -9.82 -36.27 23.08
C TYR A 13 -9.16 -35.22 23.97
N HIS A 14 -9.01 -35.52 25.26
CA HIS A 14 -8.54 -34.55 26.27
C HIS A 14 -7.06 -34.73 26.63
N GLN A 15 -6.35 -35.65 25.99
CA GLN A 15 -4.94 -35.88 26.27
C GLN A 15 -4.07 -35.03 25.33
N VAL A 16 -3.27 -34.15 25.93
CA VAL A 16 -2.17 -33.43 25.26
C VAL A 16 -1.14 -34.45 24.79
N GLY A 17 -0.60 -34.27 23.57
CA GLY A 17 0.40 -35.16 23.01
C GLY A 17 0.32 -35.32 21.50
N SER A 18 1.18 -36.20 20.96
CA SER A 18 1.18 -36.55 19.54
C SER A 18 0.05 -37.52 19.23
N CYS A 19 -0.84 -37.10 18.33
CA CYS A 19 -1.96 -37.88 17.84
C CYS A 19 -1.73 -38.28 16.38
N THR A 20 -2.30 -39.40 15.96
CA THR A 20 -2.34 -39.80 14.55
C THR A 20 -3.73 -40.30 14.21
N VAL A 21 -4.32 -39.78 13.14
CA VAL A 21 -5.66 -40.12 12.68
C VAL A 21 -5.60 -40.74 11.29
N ARG A 22 -6.47 -41.73 11.05
CA ARG A 22 -6.70 -42.38 9.75
C ARG A 22 -8.19 -42.42 9.49
N ALA A 23 -8.58 -42.21 8.23
CA ALA A 23 -9.95 -42.41 7.79
C ALA A 23 -10.06 -43.75 7.08
N TYR A 24 -11.13 -44.48 7.38
CA TYR A 24 -11.45 -45.75 6.74
C TYR A 24 -12.82 -45.65 6.07
N LEU A 25 -12.96 -46.26 4.90
CA LEU A 25 -14.27 -46.49 4.28
C LEU A 25 -14.58 -47.98 4.33
N THR A 26 -15.82 -48.29 4.67
CA THR A 26 -16.35 -49.65 4.69
C THR A 26 -17.70 -49.67 3.98
N ARG A 27 -17.93 -50.71 3.19
CA ARG A 27 -19.21 -50.96 2.54
C ARG A 27 -20.29 -51.21 3.59
N SER A 28 -21.44 -50.57 3.42
CA SER A 28 -22.58 -50.72 4.33
C SER A 28 -23.01 -52.19 4.40
N GLY A 29 -23.01 -52.77 5.60
CA GLY A 29 -23.38 -54.18 5.87
C GLY A 29 -22.23 -55.13 6.23
N SER A 30 -20.96 -54.72 6.17
CA SER A 30 -19.78 -55.58 6.45
C SER A 30 -19.22 -55.52 7.87
N LEU A 31 -19.93 -54.92 8.84
CA LEU A 31 -19.48 -54.83 10.24
C LEU A 31 -19.62 -56.18 10.98
N ASN A 32 -18.81 -57.18 10.63
CA ASN A 32 -18.60 -58.36 11.46
C ASN A 32 -17.34 -58.15 12.32
N ALA A 33 -17.54 -58.16 13.64
CA ALA A 33 -16.63 -57.72 14.69
C ALA A 33 -15.37 -58.59 14.92
N GLY A 34 -14.78 -59.20 13.88
CA GLY A 34 -13.64 -60.10 14.03
C GLY A 34 -12.47 -59.89 13.07
N ASN A 35 -12.73 -59.36 11.86
CA ASN A 35 -11.69 -59.09 10.86
C ASN A 35 -11.96 -57.74 10.20
N GLN A 36 -11.25 -56.71 10.63
CA GLN A 36 -11.34 -55.35 10.09
C GLN A 36 -10.74 -55.30 8.68
N MET A 37 -11.51 -55.72 7.68
CA MET A 37 -11.18 -55.52 6.28
C MET A 37 -11.81 -54.20 5.82
N PHE A 38 -10.99 -53.15 5.70
CA PHE A 38 -11.42 -51.84 5.22
C PHE A 38 -11.30 -51.79 3.69
N ASP A 39 -12.31 -51.26 3.01
CA ASP A 39 -12.27 -51.10 1.54
C ASP A 39 -11.30 -49.99 1.11
N PHE A 40 -11.06 -49.03 2.00
CA PHE A 40 -10.09 -47.96 1.82
C PHE A 40 -9.55 -47.51 3.17
N GLU A 41 -8.25 -47.21 3.20
CA GLU A 41 -7.54 -46.61 4.31
C GLU A 41 -6.80 -45.37 3.82
N SER A 42 -7.00 -44.23 4.48
CA SER A 42 -6.25 -43.01 4.17
C SER A 42 -4.82 -43.10 4.68
N ALA A 43 -3.91 -42.33 4.08
CA ALA A 43 -2.63 -42.04 4.71
C ALA A 43 -2.84 -41.48 6.14
N PRO A 44 -1.98 -41.82 7.11
CA PRO A 44 -2.05 -41.26 8.45
C PRO A 44 -1.78 -39.75 8.43
N ILE A 45 -2.53 -39.01 9.23
CA ILE A 45 -2.28 -37.60 9.52
C ILE A 45 -1.88 -37.51 10.99
N SER A 46 -0.66 -37.03 11.26
CA SER A 46 -0.17 -36.80 12.61
C SER A 46 -0.29 -35.32 12.97
N PHE A 47 -0.67 -35.03 14.21
CA PHE A 47 -0.76 -33.68 14.77
C PHE A 47 -0.50 -33.71 16.28
N THR A 48 -0.21 -32.57 16.88
CA THR A 48 0.01 -32.46 18.34
C THR A 48 -1.13 -31.67 18.95
N LEU A 49 -1.78 -32.24 19.97
CA LEU A 49 -2.69 -31.50 20.84
C LEU A 49 -1.86 -30.88 21.97
N MET A 50 -2.06 -29.59 22.20
CA MET A 50 -1.36 -28.79 23.21
C MET A 50 -2.40 -28.00 24.01
N ASN A 51 -2.03 -27.55 25.21
CA ASN A 51 -2.83 -26.55 25.92
C ASN A 51 -2.69 -25.18 25.23
N GLU A 52 -3.60 -24.26 25.54
CA GLU A 52 -3.65 -22.93 24.94
C GLU A 52 -2.36 -22.10 25.19
N PRO A 53 -1.81 -22.02 26.41
CA PRO A 53 -0.55 -21.29 26.64
C PRO A 53 0.66 -21.81 25.85
N ASP A 54 0.82 -23.14 25.77
CA ASP A 54 1.92 -23.76 25.04
C ASP A 54 1.76 -23.55 23.52
N TYR A 55 0.53 -23.59 23.02
CA TYR A 55 0.22 -23.29 21.64
C TYR A 55 0.55 -21.83 21.32
N ASP A 56 0.11 -20.88 22.15
CA ASP A 56 0.37 -19.45 21.96
C ASP A 56 1.87 -19.13 21.95
N GLU A 57 2.63 -19.70 22.88
CA GLU A 57 4.10 -19.53 22.91
C GLU A 57 4.79 -20.21 21.71
N LEU A 58 4.29 -21.35 21.22
CA LEU A 58 4.78 -21.97 19.99
C LEU A 58 4.59 -21.04 18.79
N ILE A 59 3.38 -20.47 18.63
CA ILE A 59 3.08 -19.54 17.55
C ILE A 59 3.88 -18.25 17.68
N ALA A 60 3.94 -17.67 18.88
CA ALA A 60 4.72 -16.46 19.14
C ALA A 60 6.21 -16.67 18.83
N ARG A 61 6.77 -17.85 19.18
CA ARG A 61 8.15 -18.20 18.84
C ARG A 61 8.36 -18.35 17.33
N ALA A 62 7.43 -19.01 16.63
CA ALA A 62 7.50 -19.13 15.18
C ALA A 62 7.46 -17.76 14.49
N ILE A 63 6.59 -16.86 14.96
CA ILE A 63 6.53 -15.46 14.52
C ILE A 63 7.87 -14.77 14.78
N ARG A 64 8.39 -14.79 16.02
CA ARG A 64 9.69 -14.16 16.37
C ARG A 64 10.84 -14.67 15.50
N ASN A 65 10.92 -15.99 15.27
CA ASN A 65 11.96 -16.61 14.45
C ASN A 65 11.86 -16.17 12.99
N ASN A 66 10.65 -16.11 12.45
CA ASN A 66 10.41 -15.64 11.08
C ASN A 66 10.73 -14.14 10.96
N GLU A 67 10.36 -13.32 11.95
CA GLU A 67 10.67 -11.88 11.98
C GLU A 67 12.16 -11.58 12.07
N ALA A 68 12.92 -12.40 12.80
CA ALA A 68 14.37 -12.26 12.92
C ALA A 68 15.13 -12.42 11.60
N GLN A 69 14.50 -12.98 10.56
CA GLN A 69 15.08 -13.11 9.22
C GLN A 69 14.97 -11.83 8.39
N HIS A 70 14.12 -10.87 8.80
CA HIS A 70 13.89 -9.64 8.06
C HIS A 70 14.84 -8.53 8.50
N ARG A 71 15.01 -7.53 7.63
CA ARG A 71 15.80 -6.33 7.95
C ARG A 71 15.22 -5.58 9.16
N PRO A 72 16.05 -4.91 9.98
CA PRO A 72 15.55 -4.04 11.04
C PRO A 72 14.54 -3.01 10.50
N GLY A 73 13.42 -2.85 11.22
CA GLY A 73 12.36 -1.91 10.85
C GLY A 73 11.53 -2.31 9.61
N PHE A 74 11.46 -3.59 9.22
CA PHE A 74 10.61 -4.00 8.09
C PHE A 74 9.09 -3.75 8.31
N ARG A 75 8.65 -3.68 9.58
CA ARG A 75 7.30 -3.24 10.02
C ARG A 75 7.26 -1.81 10.57
N GLN A 76 8.25 -0.99 10.23
CA GLN A 76 8.27 0.40 10.67
C GLN A 76 6.98 1.11 10.24
N SER A 77 6.37 1.86 11.17
CA SER A 77 5.21 2.69 10.88
C SER A 77 5.57 3.88 9.99
N LEU A 78 4.56 4.50 9.36
CA LEU A 78 4.74 5.67 8.51
C LEU A 78 5.46 6.82 9.24
N ILE A 79 5.09 7.09 10.49
CA ILE A 79 5.66 8.18 11.30
C ILE A 79 7.11 7.88 11.68
N GLU A 80 7.40 6.66 12.13
CA GLU A 80 8.76 6.25 12.45
C GLU A 80 9.67 6.34 11.22
N TRP A 81 9.18 5.91 10.06
CA TRP A 81 9.90 6.05 8.81
C TRP A 81 10.20 7.51 8.47
N ALA A 82 9.18 8.38 8.50
CA ALA A 82 9.36 9.79 8.19
C ALA A 82 10.33 10.48 9.15
N ASN A 83 10.25 10.16 10.45
CA ASN A 83 11.17 10.68 11.46
C ASN A 83 12.60 10.19 11.26
N LEU A 84 12.78 8.91 10.90
CA LEU A 84 14.09 8.36 10.55
C LEU A 84 14.68 9.10 9.35
N GLN A 85 13.89 9.33 8.29
CA GLN A 85 14.37 10.03 7.10
C GLN A 85 14.74 11.49 7.37
N ARG A 86 14.02 12.19 8.26
CA ARG A 86 14.37 13.56 8.65
C ARG A 86 15.67 13.63 9.46
N LYS A 87 15.92 12.64 10.34
CA LYS A 87 17.11 12.60 11.20
C LYS A 87 18.35 12.06 10.48
N ARG A 88 18.17 10.99 9.70
CA ARG A 88 19.23 10.28 8.98
C ARG A 88 18.69 9.84 7.61
N PRO A 89 18.66 10.77 6.64
CA PRO A 89 18.07 10.50 5.34
C PRO A 89 18.83 9.39 4.61
N ASP A 90 18.08 8.47 4.01
CA ASP A 90 18.64 7.47 3.12
C ASP A 90 19.14 8.09 1.80
N GLY A 91 20.27 7.63 1.29
CA GLY A 91 20.89 8.16 0.07
C GLY A 91 20.04 7.98 -1.19
N ASP A 92 19.29 6.89 -1.32
CA ASP A 92 18.35 6.67 -2.44
C ASP A 92 17.14 7.60 -2.31
N ILE A 93 16.66 7.83 -1.09
CA ILE A 93 15.55 8.77 -0.82
C ILE A 93 15.96 10.20 -1.18
N LEU A 94 17.16 10.64 -0.81
CA LEU A 94 17.66 11.96 -1.20
C LEU A 94 17.72 12.11 -2.73
N LYS A 95 18.20 11.08 -3.46
CA LYS A 95 18.22 11.08 -4.93
C LYS A 95 16.81 11.16 -5.53
N ARG A 96 15.82 10.44 -4.97
CA ARG A 96 14.42 10.47 -5.42
C ARG A 96 13.79 11.84 -5.22
N LEU A 97 14.10 12.50 -4.10
CA LEU A 97 13.65 13.87 -3.80
C LEU A 97 14.34 14.90 -4.69
N GLU A 98 15.59 14.68 -5.10
CA GLU A 98 16.30 15.55 -6.05
C GLU A 98 15.71 15.47 -7.46
N ILE A 99 15.37 14.26 -7.92
CA ILE A 99 14.64 14.03 -9.19
C ILE A 99 13.16 14.48 -9.06
N ALA A 100 12.77 14.98 -7.87
CA ALA A 100 11.60 15.74 -7.45
C ALA A 100 10.91 16.68 -8.42
N GLU A 101 11.57 17.07 -9.52
CA GLU A 101 10.97 18.06 -10.40
C GLU A 101 9.81 17.43 -11.18
N PRO A 102 8.64 18.07 -11.22
CA PRO A 102 7.72 17.84 -12.31
C PRO A 102 8.45 18.33 -13.56
N SER A 103 9.22 17.44 -14.19
CA SER A 103 9.55 17.63 -15.58
C SER A 103 8.23 17.93 -16.25
N ARG A 104 8.11 19.10 -16.89
CA ARG A 104 7.21 19.31 -18.02
C ARG A 104 7.59 18.25 -19.05
N ARG A 105 7.25 16.99 -18.78
CA ARG A 105 7.15 15.99 -19.83
C ARG A 105 6.02 16.55 -20.65
N ASN A 106 6.38 17.11 -21.79
CA ASN A 106 5.44 17.27 -22.89
C ASN A 106 4.56 16.01 -22.88
N ASN A 107 3.25 16.20 -22.96
CA ASN A 107 2.24 15.14 -23.09
C ASN A 107 2.45 14.28 -24.37
N THR A 108 3.62 14.34 -24.99
CA THR A 108 4.10 13.57 -26.13
C THR A 108 4.98 12.38 -25.74
N ALA A 109 5.18 12.09 -24.45
CA ALA A 109 5.77 10.82 -24.05
C ALA A 109 4.82 9.71 -24.53
N VAL A 110 5.15 9.11 -25.68
CA VAL A 110 4.51 7.93 -26.27
C VAL A 110 4.02 7.07 -25.14
N GLN A 111 2.71 7.07 -24.92
CA GLN A 111 2.10 6.35 -23.82
C GLN A 111 2.33 4.89 -24.14
N ARG A 112 3.39 4.29 -23.59
CA ARG A 112 3.76 2.89 -23.82
C ARG A 112 2.49 2.06 -23.68
N ASP A 113 2.26 1.16 -24.64
CA ASP A 113 1.13 0.24 -24.61
C ASP A 113 1.17 -0.55 -23.31
N LEU A 114 0.35 -0.12 -22.34
CA LEU A 114 0.31 -0.72 -21.03
C LEU A 114 -0.55 -1.97 -21.13
N LEU A 115 0.00 -3.14 -20.81
CA LEU A 115 -0.81 -4.35 -20.73
C LEU A 115 -1.73 -4.28 -19.51
N LEU A 116 -1.17 -3.92 -18.35
CA LEU A 116 -1.86 -4.01 -17.07
C LEU A 116 -1.57 -2.80 -16.17
N LEU A 117 -2.62 -2.14 -15.71
CA LEU A 117 -2.57 -1.19 -14.59
C LEU A 117 -3.10 -1.86 -13.33
N VAL A 118 -2.28 -1.97 -12.29
CA VAL A 118 -2.65 -2.52 -10.98
C VAL A 118 -2.91 -1.38 -10.00
N GLY A 119 -4.14 -1.28 -9.52
CA GLY A 119 -4.53 -0.40 -8.42
C GLY A 119 -4.61 -1.19 -7.12
N VAL A 120 -3.72 -0.88 -6.17
CA VAL A 120 -3.63 -1.55 -4.88
C VAL A 120 -4.34 -0.72 -3.83
N ARG A 121 -5.51 -1.17 -3.35
CA ARG A 121 -6.24 -0.54 -2.26
C ARG A 121 -5.46 -0.73 -0.97
N THR A 122 -5.33 0.36 -0.22
CA THR A 122 -4.51 0.39 1.00
C THR A 122 -5.10 1.37 2.01
N ALA A 123 -4.95 1.05 3.29
CA ALA A 123 -5.19 2.00 4.37
C ALA A 123 -3.93 2.88 4.54
N VAL A 124 -4.07 4.19 4.31
CA VAL A 124 -2.90 5.07 4.14
C VAL A 124 -2.03 5.10 5.40
N VAL A 125 -2.63 5.24 6.59
CA VAL A 125 -1.88 5.41 7.84
C VAL A 125 -1.35 4.08 8.37
N SER A 126 -2.21 3.05 8.47
CA SER A 126 -1.87 1.79 9.13
C SER A 126 -1.11 0.80 8.25
N HIS A 127 -1.31 0.80 6.93
CA HIS A 127 -0.71 -0.21 6.03
C HIS A 127 0.55 0.27 5.29
N PHE A 128 1.30 1.20 5.88
CA PHE A 128 2.58 1.62 5.32
C PHE A 128 3.57 0.46 5.14
N SER A 129 3.64 -0.46 6.13
CA SER A 129 4.47 -1.67 6.09
C SER A 129 4.13 -2.59 4.91
N PHE A 130 2.85 -2.75 4.60
CA PHE A 130 2.36 -3.51 3.44
C PHE A 130 2.80 -2.87 2.12
N ARG A 131 2.63 -1.55 2.00
CA ARG A 131 3.11 -0.82 0.82
C ARG A 131 4.62 -0.97 0.63
N GLN A 132 5.40 -0.89 1.71
CA GLN A 132 6.85 -1.17 1.64
C GLN A 132 7.14 -2.61 1.23
N ALA A 133 6.42 -3.59 1.76
CA ALA A 133 6.56 -5.00 1.37
C ALA A 133 6.35 -5.18 -0.13
N ILE A 134 5.28 -4.59 -0.67
CA ILE A 134 4.94 -4.65 -2.09
C ILE A 134 6.03 -3.99 -2.95
N ARG A 135 6.47 -2.77 -2.59
CA ARG A 135 7.55 -2.04 -3.30
C ARG A 135 8.87 -2.81 -3.32
N GLU A 136 9.18 -3.52 -2.24
CA GLU A 136 10.40 -4.33 -2.09
C GLU A 136 10.31 -5.69 -2.80
N THR A 137 9.12 -6.12 -3.18
CA THR A 137 8.86 -7.48 -3.69
C THR A 137 8.28 -7.46 -5.11
N TRP A 138 7.03 -7.87 -5.29
CA TRP A 138 6.42 -8.10 -6.59
C TRP A 138 6.16 -6.81 -7.39
N ALA A 139 6.18 -5.64 -6.75
CA ALA A 139 6.13 -4.34 -7.44
C ALA A 139 7.51 -3.66 -7.57
N SER A 140 8.59 -4.33 -7.17
CA SER A 140 9.94 -3.80 -7.32
C SER A 140 10.33 -3.65 -8.79
N LYS A 141 11.24 -2.71 -9.09
CA LYS A 141 11.69 -2.46 -10.47
C LYS A 141 12.27 -3.71 -11.15
N SER A 142 12.89 -4.61 -10.40
CA SER A 142 13.47 -5.86 -10.91
C SER A 142 12.44 -6.97 -11.13
N ALA A 143 11.34 -6.97 -10.40
CA ALA A 143 10.30 -7.99 -10.50
C ALA A 143 9.14 -7.60 -11.44
N LEU A 144 8.93 -6.31 -11.66
CA LEU A 144 7.78 -5.79 -12.40
C LEU A 144 7.93 -6.09 -13.92
N PRO A 145 7.00 -6.84 -14.54
CA PRO A 145 7.06 -7.13 -15.97
C PRO A 145 6.91 -5.87 -16.83
N GLU A 146 7.44 -5.91 -18.05
CA GLU A 146 7.23 -4.84 -19.02
C GLU A 146 5.73 -4.67 -19.33
N GLY A 147 5.29 -3.42 -19.49
CA GLY A 147 3.89 -3.10 -19.74
C GLY A 147 2.99 -3.23 -18.50
N VAL A 148 3.54 -3.41 -17.30
CA VAL A 148 2.80 -3.38 -16.04
C VAL A 148 3.11 -2.11 -15.24
N LYS A 149 2.10 -1.52 -14.62
CA LYS A 149 2.25 -0.38 -13.70
C LYS A 149 1.45 -0.62 -12.43
N VAL A 150 2.04 -0.32 -11.27
CA VAL A 150 1.41 -0.45 -9.95
C VAL A 150 1.23 0.94 -9.34
N ILE A 151 0.06 1.18 -8.74
CA ILE A 151 -0.29 2.43 -8.04
C ILE A 151 -1.08 2.07 -6.78
N PHE A 152 -0.76 2.69 -5.65
CA PHE A 152 -1.48 2.56 -4.39
C PHE A 152 -2.65 3.56 -4.31
N LEU A 153 -3.81 3.06 -3.87
CA LEU A 153 -5.08 3.77 -3.82
C LEU A 153 -5.42 4.06 -2.36
N GLY A 154 -5.04 5.25 -1.91
CA GLY A 154 -5.22 5.75 -0.56
C GLY A 154 -6.54 6.47 -0.33
N CYS A 155 -7.03 7.28 -1.29
CA CYS A 155 -8.10 8.27 -1.06
C CYS A 155 -7.72 9.29 0.03
N ARG A 156 -8.66 10.16 0.45
CA ARG A 156 -8.42 11.11 1.55
C ARG A 156 -8.26 10.34 2.88
N PRO A 157 -7.11 10.47 3.56
CA PRO A 157 -6.78 9.64 4.71
C PRO A 157 -7.48 10.10 5.99
N PHE A 158 -7.74 9.16 6.89
CA PHE A 158 -8.23 9.42 8.26
C PHE A 158 -7.17 9.00 9.28
N ALA A 159 -7.18 9.64 10.44
CA ALA A 159 -6.48 9.17 11.62
C ALA A 159 -7.46 9.03 12.78
N THR A 160 -7.19 8.07 13.67
CA THR A 160 -7.98 7.86 14.87
C THR A 160 -7.61 8.90 15.92
N ALA A 161 -8.62 9.62 16.41
CA ALA A 161 -8.50 10.49 17.58
C ALA A 161 -8.99 9.70 18.80
N LEU A 162 -8.15 9.62 19.83
CA LEU A 162 -8.55 9.07 21.12
C LEU A 162 -9.29 10.16 21.90
N GLU A 163 -10.48 9.84 22.43
CA GLU A 163 -11.33 10.81 23.14
C GLU A 163 -10.70 11.32 24.46
N ASP A 164 -9.71 10.59 25.00
CA ASP A 164 -9.10 10.85 26.31
C ASP A 164 -7.85 11.75 26.29
N GLU A 165 -7.45 12.33 25.14
CA GLU A 165 -6.32 13.26 25.12
C GLU A 165 -6.72 14.65 25.65
N VAL A 166 -6.24 14.96 26.85
CA VAL A 166 -6.55 16.17 27.63
C VAL A 166 -6.10 17.49 26.96
N ASP A 167 -5.21 17.44 25.96
CA ASP A 167 -4.68 18.62 25.28
C ASP A 167 -4.87 18.58 23.74
N LYS A 168 -5.78 19.44 23.26
CA LYS A 168 -6.09 19.62 21.83
C LYS A 168 -4.89 20.03 20.99
N LEU A 169 -3.92 20.77 21.56
CA LEU A 169 -2.71 21.19 20.84
C LEU A 169 -1.80 20.00 20.54
N THR A 170 -1.67 19.06 21.49
CA THR A 170 -0.89 17.83 21.26
C THR A 170 -1.55 16.90 20.25
N GLU A 171 -2.88 16.86 20.20
CA GLU A 171 -3.62 16.07 19.22
C GLU A 171 -3.42 16.62 17.79
N GLU A 172 -3.58 17.93 17.60
CA GLU A 172 -3.40 18.56 16.28
C GLU A 172 -1.95 18.39 15.78
N ALA A 173 -0.96 18.52 16.67
CA ALA A 173 0.43 18.28 16.32
C ALA A 173 0.69 16.84 15.85
N LYS A 174 0.05 15.85 16.47
CA LYS A 174 0.12 14.43 16.05
C LYS A 174 -0.53 14.21 14.69
N LEU A 175 -1.74 14.72 14.47
CA LEU A 175 -2.44 14.63 13.19
C LEU A 175 -1.65 15.30 12.07
N ARG A 176 -1.05 16.47 12.34
CA ARG A 176 -0.17 17.16 11.38
C ARG A 176 1.08 16.35 11.08
N ALA A 177 1.68 15.69 12.08
CA ALA A 177 2.85 14.83 11.87
C ALA A 177 2.52 13.63 10.97
N ILE A 178 1.33 13.04 11.09
CA ILE A 178 0.84 11.98 10.20
C ILE A 178 0.69 12.52 8.78
N TRP A 179 -0.01 13.65 8.61
CA TRP A 179 -0.20 14.28 7.30
C TRP A 179 1.14 14.56 6.59
N GLU A 180 2.10 15.16 7.29
CA GLU A 180 3.44 15.42 6.74
C GLU A 180 4.19 14.13 6.38
N ALA A 181 3.95 13.03 7.10
CA ALA A 181 4.55 11.74 6.78
C ALA A 181 3.94 11.13 5.50
N ILE A 182 2.61 11.27 5.32
CA ILE A 182 1.91 10.87 4.09
C ILE A 182 2.45 11.67 2.90
N GLU A 183 2.53 12.99 3.02
CA GLU A 183 3.05 13.85 1.95
C GLU A 183 4.52 13.52 1.63
N LEU A 184 5.33 13.16 2.64
CA LEU A 184 6.70 12.70 2.41
C LEU A 184 6.73 11.40 1.61
N GLU A 185 5.91 10.41 1.98
CA GLU A 185 5.80 9.16 1.23
C GLU A 185 5.42 9.41 -0.23
N LYS A 186 4.41 10.26 -0.47
CA LYS A 186 3.98 10.64 -1.82
C LYS A 186 5.12 11.26 -2.63
N ARG A 187 5.91 12.16 -2.03
CA ARG A 187 7.08 12.79 -2.71
C ARG A 187 8.18 11.79 -3.03
N VAL A 188 8.46 10.87 -2.12
CA VAL A 188 9.54 9.87 -2.26
C VAL A 188 9.19 8.81 -3.31
N TYR A 189 8.00 8.22 -3.23
CA TYR A 189 7.66 7.04 -4.04
C TYR A 189 6.81 7.36 -5.27
N ARG A 190 6.00 8.43 -5.23
CA ARG A 190 5.16 8.93 -6.33
C ARG A 190 4.21 7.88 -6.93
N ASP A 191 3.82 6.91 -6.11
CA ASP A 191 2.96 5.80 -6.44
C ASP A 191 1.69 5.75 -5.57
N LEU A 192 1.57 6.62 -4.56
CA LEU A 192 0.43 6.71 -3.66
C LEU A 192 -0.51 7.86 -4.06
N MET A 193 -1.77 7.52 -4.32
CA MET A 193 -2.84 8.49 -4.61
C MET A 193 -3.72 8.70 -3.39
N THR A 194 -3.85 9.95 -2.95
CA THR A 194 -4.74 10.35 -1.86
C THR A 194 -5.80 11.30 -2.41
N ASP A 195 -5.57 12.61 -2.32
CA ASP A 195 -6.49 13.66 -2.75
C ASP A 195 -6.74 13.67 -4.27
N GLU A 196 -5.88 12.99 -5.05
CA GLU A 196 -6.07 12.79 -6.48
C GLU A 196 -7.28 11.89 -6.79
N LEU A 197 -7.75 11.12 -5.81
CA LEU A 197 -8.98 10.34 -5.88
C LEU A 197 -10.04 11.02 -5.01
N ASP A 198 -11.18 11.37 -5.59
CA ASP A 198 -12.27 12.04 -4.87
C ASP A 198 -13.10 11.05 -4.05
N CYS A 199 -12.47 10.48 -3.02
CA CYS A 199 -13.03 9.47 -2.12
C CYS A 199 -12.43 9.60 -0.72
N GLU A 200 -12.98 8.81 0.20
CA GLU A 200 -12.56 8.72 1.61
C GLU A 200 -11.92 7.35 1.88
N ASP A 201 -10.83 7.33 2.65
CA ASP A 201 -10.16 6.09 3.07
C ASP A 201 -10.97 5.39 4.18
N SER A 202 -12.00 4.65 3.77
CA SER A 202 -12.87 3.89 4.67
C SER A 202 -13.28 2.56 4.04
N TYR A 203 -13.36 1.51 4.87
CA TYR A 203 -13.83 0.20 4.46
C TYR A 203 -15.24 0.26 3.84
N PHE A 204 -16.14 1.04 4.43
CA PHE A 204 -17.52 1.21 3.93
C PHE A 204 -17.60 2.06 2.65
N ARG A 205 -16.47 2.58 2.17
CA ARG A 205 -16.35 3.40 0.96
C ARG A 205 -15.50 2.71 -0.11
N LEU A 206 -15.19 1.41 0.04
CA LEU A 206 -14.36 0.66 -0.91
C LEU A 206 -14.92 0.71 -2.34
N ALA A 207 -16.24 0.59 -2.52
CA ALA A 207 -16.86 0.70 -3.84
C ALA A 207 -16.63 2.07 -4.51
N ASP A 208 -16.60 3.15 -3.72
CA ASP A 208 -16.28 4.49 -4.19
C ASP A 208 -14.79 4.62 -4.53
N LYS A 209 -13.89 4.12 -3.65
CA LYS A 209 -12.44 4.02 -3.92
C LYS A 209 -12.17 3.28 -5.24
N THR A 210 -12.82 2.13 -5.46
CA THR A 210 -12.72 1.36 -6.71
C THR A 210 -13.24 2.18 -7.89
N LYS A 211 -14.40 2.82 -7.78
CA LYS A 211 -14.98 3.65 -8.86
C LYS A 211 -14.08 4.84 -9.25
N GLN A 212 -13.53 5.55 -8.26
CA GLN A 212 -12.60 6.67 -8.48
C GLN A 212 -11.31 6.20 -9.16
N PHE A 213 -10.78 5.05 -8.76
CA PHE A 213 -9.63 4.46 -9.45
C PHE A 213 -9.94 4.09 -10.89
N LEU A 214 -11.09 3.48 -11.18
CA LEU A 214 -11.49 3.13 -12.55
C LEU A 214 -11.66 4.39 -13.42
N HIS A 215 -12.22 5.47 -12.86
CA HIS A 215 -12.30 6.77 -13.54
C HIS A 215 -10.91 7.35 -13.84
N PHE A 216 -10.02 7.35 -12.84
CA PHE A 216 -8.64 7.79 -12.99
C PHE A 216 -7.88 6.94 -14.04
N ALA A 217 -8.04 5.62 -14.02
CA ALA A 217 -7.43 4.70 -14.98
C ALA A 217 -7.88 5.01 -16.42
N ALA A 218 -9.19 5.14 -16.65
CA ALA A 218 -9.73 5.48 -17.97
C ALA A 218 -9.24 6.85 -18.47
N THR A 219 -9.08 7.82 -17.57
CA THR A 219 -8.66 9.18 -17.94
C THR A 219 -7.15 9.28 -18.17
N ARG A 220 -6.35 8.66 -17.30
CA ARG A 220 -4.90 8.85 -17.27
C ARG A 220 -4.12 7.76 -18.03
N TYR A 221 -4.70 6.58 -18.18
CA TYR A 221 -4.13 5.42 -18.84
C TYR A 221 -5.12 4.78 -19.86
N PRO A 222 -5.73 5.57 -20.78
CA PRO A 222 -6.73 5.05 -21.72
C PRO A 222 -6.19 3.95 -22.65
N THR A 223 -4.88 3.89 -22.89
CA THR A 223 -4.26 2.86 -23.74
C THR A 223 -3.97 1.55 -23.01
N ALA A 224 -4.22 1.46 -21.71
CA ALA A 224 -4.01 0.20 -21.01
C ALA A 224 -5.01 -0.86 -21.48
N LYS A 225 -4.59 -2.12 -21.64
CA LYS A 225 -5.51 -3.20 -22.06
C LYS A 225 -6.39 -3.69 -20.93
N PHE A 226 -5.80 -3.84 -19.73
CA PHE A 226 -6.48 -4.34 -18.54
C PHE A 226 -6.17 -3.48 -17.31
N VAL A 227 -7.11 -3.47 -16.39
CA VAL A 227 -6.95 -2.94 -15.04
C VAL A 227 -7.19 -4.06 -14.04
N MET A 228 -6.30 -4.16 -13.06
CA MET A 228 -6.46 -5.02 -11.90
C MET A 228 -6.71 -4.15 -10.67
N VAL A 229 -7.71 -4.51 -9.88
CA VAL A 229 -7.88 -4.00 -8.51
C VAL A 229 -7.39 -5.09 -7.57
N ALA A 230 -6.62 -4.73 -6.56
CA ALA A 230 -6.00 -5.66 -5.61
C ALA A 230 -5.97 -5.04 -4.21
N ASP A 231 -5.97 -5.88 -3.17
CA ASP A 231 -5.64 -5.46 -1.80
C ASP A 231 -4.14 -5.39 -1.56
N ASP A 232 -3.73 -4.81 -0.43
CA ASP A 232 -2.32 -4.65 -0.06
C ASP A 232 -1.76 -5.80 0.77
N ASP A 233 -2.59 -6.75 1.21
CA ASP A 233 -2.23 -7.94 1.98
C ASP A 233 -2.15 -9.21 1.14
N LEU A 234 -1.53 -9.10 -0.03
CA LEU A 234 -1.39 -10.21 -0.98
C LEU A 234 -0.05 -10.23 -1.73
N TYR A 235 0.25 -11.40 -2.30
CA TYR A 235 1.40 -11.59 -3.17
C TYR A 235 0.95 -11.90 -4.60
N LEU A 236 1.48 -11.19 -5.59
CA LEU A 236 1.15 -11.37 -7.02
C LEU A 236 2.33 -11.93 -7.83
N ARG A 237 2.05 -12.97 -8.61
CA ARG A 237 2.90 -13.43 -9.72
C ARG A 237 2.54 -12.68 -10.98
N LEU A 238 2.95 -11.42 -11.06
CA LEU A 238 2.63 -10.53 -12.20
C LEU A 238 3.16 -11.05 -13.53
N ASP A 239 4.22 -11.84 -13.53
CA ASP A 239 4.73 -12.58 -14.70
C ASP A 239 3.67 -13.56 -15.25
N LYS A 240 3.10 -14.42 -14.39
CA LYS A 240 2.06 -15.38 -14.75
C LYS A 240 0.75 -14.68 -15.13
N ILE A 241 0.38 -13.65 -14.38
CA ILE A 241 -0.85 -12.87 -14.62
C ILE A 241 -0.78 -12.20 -15.99
N SER A 242 0.33 -11.52 -16.29
CA SER A 242 0.53 -10.82 -17.57
C SER A 242 0.50 -11.78 -18.76
N ALA A 243 1.19 -12.92 -18.66
CA ALA A 243 1.17 -13.94 -19.72
C ALA A 243 -0.26 -14.43 -20.03
N ARG A 244 -1.11 -14.61 -19.01
CA ARG A 244 -2.50 -15.04 -19.21
C ARG A 244 -3.39 -13.94 -19.80
N LEU A 245 -3.18 -12.68 -19.39
CA LEU A 245 -3.95 -11.54 -19.89
C LEU A 245 -3.64 -11.21 -21.36
N GLN A 246 -2.45 -11.53 -21.87
CA GLN A 246 -2.12 -11.35 -23.29
C GLN A 246 -3.06 -12.10 -24.24
N HIS A 247 -3.70 -13.17 -23.77
CA HIS A 247 -4.63 -13.99 -24.54
C HIS A 247 -6.11 -13.63 -24.32
N GLN A 248 -6.40 -12.57 -23.56
CA GLN A 248 -7.77 -12.12 -23.30
C GLN A 248 -8.16 -10.95 -24.20
N SER A 249 -9.47 -10.77 -24.38
CA SER A 249 -10.04 -9.73 -25.24
C SER A 249 -10.78 -8.65 -24.43
N LYS A 250 -11.47 -7.75 -25.15
CA LYS A 250 -12.48 -6.84 -24.58
C LYS A 250 -13.61 -7.60 -23.88
N ARG A 251 -14.43 -6.87 -23.11
CA ARG A 251 -15.53 -7.42 -22.30
C ARG A 251 -15.07 -8.53 -21.36
N TYR A 252 -13.97 -8.29 -20.67
CA TYR A 252 -13.35 -9.24 -19.76
C TYR A 252 -13.52 -8.76 -18.31
N TYR A 253 -14.15 -9.60 -17.50
CA TYR A 253 -14.21 -9.46 -16.05
C TYR A 253 -13.85 -10.82 -15.45
N ALA A 254 -12.83 -10.87 -14.59
CA ALA A 254 -12.37 -12.14 -14.02
C ALA A 254 -11.77 -11.98 -12.63
N GLY A 255 -11.73 -13.08 -11.88
CA GLY A 255 -11.09 -13.15 -10.56
C GLY A 255 -11.39 -14.50 -9.89
N HIS A 256 -11.35 -14.54 -8.56
CA HIS A 256 -11.77 -15.72 -7.80
C HIS A 256 -13.31 -15.73 -7.72
N VAL A 257 -13.98 -16.69 -8.36
CA VAL A 257 -15.44 -16.71 -8.49
C VAL A 257 -16.00 -17.97 -7.85
N ARG A 258 -16.31 -17.91 -6.55
CA ARG A 258 -16.77 -19.08 -5.77
C ARG A 258 -18.04 -19.73 -6.32
N ALA A 259 -18.97 -18.93 -6.83
CA ALA A 259 -20.19 -19.45 -7.45
C ALA A 259 -19.92 -20.41 -8.62
N ILE A 260 -18.77 -20.27 -9.28
CA ILE A 260 -18.34 -21.12 -10.40
C ILE A 260 -17.34 -22.18 -9.92
N GLU A 261 -16.31 -21.78 -9.16
CA GLU A 261 -15.23 -22.68 -8.71
C GLU A 261 -15.71 -23.73 -7.69
N ASP A 262 -16.57 -23.32 -6.76
CA ASP A 262 -17.08 -24.20 -5.68
C ASP A 262 -18.49 -24.73 -6.02
N ALA A 263 -19.03 -24.42 -7.20
CA ALA A 263 -20.41 -24.68 -7.61
C ALA A 263 -21.47 -24.26 -6.55
N THR A 264 -21.15 -23.24 -5.76
CA THR A 264 -21.92 -22.85 -4.57
C THR A 264 -22.48 -21.45 -4.72
N LYS A 265 -23.80 -21.32 -4.83
CA LYS A 265 -24.47 -20.01 -4.87
C LYS A 265 -24.23 -19.23 -3.57
N GLN A 266 -23.80 -17.98 -3.70
CA GLN A 266 -23.57 -17.10 -2.56
C GLN A 266 -24.86 -16.37 -2.18
N ARG A 267 -25.10 -16.25 -0.88
CA ARG A 267 -26.25 -15.54 -0.31
C ARG A 267 -25.78 -14.28 0.38
N PRO A 268 -26.56 -13.18 0.32
CA PRO A 268 -26.21 -11.98 1.06
C PRO A 268 -26.22 -12.25 2.57
N ILE A 269 -25.21 -11.75 3.28
CA ILE A 269 -25.16 -11.82 4.73
C ILE A 269 -26.20 -10.84 5.29
N ARG A 270 -27.10 -11.34 6.14
CA ARG A 270 -28.22 -10.55 6.70
C ARG A 270 -28.05 -10.20 8.17
N ASP A 271 -26.95 -10.66 8.77
CA ASP A 271 -26.60 -10.39 10.16
C ASP A 271 -26.19 -8.92 10.34
N PRO A 272 -26.92 -8.10 11.13
CA PRO A 272 -26.60 -6.70 11.38
C PRO A 272 -25.22 -6.45 11.98
N GLU A 273 -24.67 -7.42 12.71
CA GLU A 273 -23.34 -7.31 13.33
C GLU A 273 -22.20 -7.60 12.34
N SER A 274 -22.54 -8.12 11.15
CA SER A 274 -21.56 -8.35 10.11
C SER A 274 -21.18 -7.05 9.39
N ARG A 275 -19.88 -6.83 9.20
CA ARG A 275 -19.36 -5.75 8.34
C ARG A 275 -19.84 -5.82 6.90
N ASN A 276 -20.16 -7.02 6.45
CA ASN A 276 -20.62 -7.31 5.10
C ASN A 276 -22.14 -7.49 5.07
N VAL A 277 -22.85 -6.89 6.03
CA VAL A 277 -24.31 -6.92 6.06
C VAL A 277 -24.87 -6.26 4.82
N LEU A 278 -25.77 -6.98 4.16
CA LEU A 278 -26.60 -6.45 3.11
C LEU A 278 -28.04 -6.55 3.58
N SER A 279 -28.68 -5.42 3.90
CA SER A 279 -30.08 -5.43 4.34
C SER A 279 -31.02 -5.77 3.17
N ARG A 280 -32.24 -6.23 3.48
CA ARG A 280 -33.27 -6.44 2.43
C ARG A 280 -33.66 -5.15 1.72
N GLY A 281 -33.54 -4.00 2.39
CA GLY A 281 -33.75 -2.69 1.78
C GLY A 281 -32.69 -2.33 0.74
N GLN A 282 -31.44 -2.73 0.95
CA GLN A 282 -30.35 -2.53 -0.02
C GLN A 282 -30.39 -3.56 -1.16
N TYR A 283 -30.70 -4.82 -0.85
CA TYR A 283 -30.77 -5.91 -1.83
C TYR A 283 -31.84 -6.93 -1.45
N SER A 284 -32.93 -6.97 -2.21
CA SER A 284 -34.12 -7.76 -1.88
C SER A 284 -33.97 -9.25 -2.20
N LEU A 285 -33.12 -9.61 -3.16
CA LEU A 285 -32.98 -11.00 -3.63
C LEU A 285 -32.25 -11.88 -2.61
N ASN A 286 -32.57 -13.18 -2.60
CA ASN A 286 -31.98 -14.14 -1.66
C ASN A 286 -30.63 -14.70 -2.13
N GLU A 287 -30.28 -14.51 -3.41
CA GLU A 287 -29.05 -14.98 -4.03
C GLU A 287 -28.30 -13.80 -4.64
N LEU A 288 -26.98 -13.79 -4.49
CA LEU A 288 -26.09 -12.86 -5.18
C LEU A 288 -25.80 -13.41 -6.59
N PRO A 289 -25.63 -12.55 -7.60
CA PRO A 289 -25.07 -12.99 -8.87
C PRO A 289 -23.64 -13.53 -8.64
N PRO A 290 -23.10 -14.37 -9.55
CA PRO A 290 -21.66 -14.64 -9.54
C PRO A 290 -20.87 -13.32 -9.56
N TYR A 291 -19.82 -13.24 -8.75
CA TYR A 291 -18.92 -12.09 -8.70
C TYR A 291 -17.49 -12.55 -8.42
N ALA A 292 -16.51 -11.77 -8.85
CA ALA A 292 -15.12 -11.96 -8.45
C ALA A 292 -14.92 -11.39 -7.05
N LEU A 293 -14.39 -12.19 -6.12
CA LEU A 293 -14.16 -11.77 -4.74
C LEU A 293 -13.17 -10.61 -4.64
N GLY A 294 -13.33 -9.76 -3.61
CA GLY A 294 -12.69 -8.45 -3.53
C GLY A 294 -11.15 -8.41 -3.52
N ALA A 295 -10.45 -9.47 -3.09
CA ALA A 295 -8.99 -9.36 -2.87
C ALA A 295 -8.22 -9.06 -4.14
N ASN A 296 -8.70 -9.55 -5.28
CA ASN A 296 -8.30 -9.05 -6.57
C ASN A 296 -9.23 -9.49 -7.70
N PHE A 297 -9.40 -8.60 -8.68
CA PHE A 297 -10.14 -8.88 -9.91
C PHE A 297 -9.58 -8.06 -11.08
N PHE A 298 -9.92 -8.49 -12.30
CA PHE A 298 -9.46 -7.94 -13.56
C PHE A 298 -10.64 -7.40 -14.37
N LEU A 299 -10.44 -6.27 -15.01
CA LEU A 299 -11.36 -5.67 -15.98
C LEU A 299 -10.60 -5.33 -17.26
N SER A 300 -11.17 -5.60 -18.43
CA SER A 300 -10.69 -4.99 -19.68
C SER A 300 -11.02 -3.50 -19.70
N MET A 301 -10.21 -2.71 -20.41
CA MET A 301 -10.35 -1.25 -20.39
C MET A 301 -11.72 -0.75 -20.87
N ASP A 302 -12.39 -1.46 -21.78
CA ASP A 302 -13.76 -1.09 -22.19
C ASP A 302 -14.79 -1.21 -21.04
N CYS A 303 -14.60 -2.16 -20.13
CA CYS A 303 -15.39 -2.26 -18.89
C CYS A 303 -15.06 -1.11 -17.92
N VAL A 304 -13.79 -0.76 -17.81
CA VAL A 304 -13.30 0.36 -16.97
C VAL A 304 -13.87 1.69 -17.47
N GLU A 305 -13.80 1.94 -18.78
CA GLU A 305 -14.38 3.13 -19.41
C GLU A 305 -15.90 3.21 -19.22
N PHE A 306 -16.61 2.08 -19.27
CA PHE A 306 -18.04 2.06 -19.00
C PHE A 306 -18.34 2.54 -17.57
N VAL A 307 -17.61 2.04 -16.57
CA VAL A 307 -17.77 2.48 -15.18
C VAL A 307 -17.43 3.97 -15.05
N ALA A 308 -16.32 4.41 -15.64
CA ALA A 308 -15.89 5.81 -15.62
C ALA A 308 -16.95 6.75 -16.21
N LYS A 309 -17.49 6.43 -17.39
CA LYS A 309 -18.52 7.24 -18.10
C LYS A 309 -19.86 7.27 -17.35
N ASN A 310 -20.17 6.26 -16.55
CA ASN A 310 -21.45 6.12 -15.86
C ASN A 310 -21.33 6.28 -14.33
N SER A 311 -20.20 6.78 -13.83
CA SER A 311 -19.85 6.80 -12.39
C SER A 311 -20.94 7.44 -11.52
N GLY A 312 -21.54 8.55 -11.98
CA GLY A 312 -22.63 9.25 -11.29
C GLY A 312 -23.99 8.53 -11.30
N ARG A 313 -24.17 7.50 -12.12
CA ARG A 313 -25.42 6.70 -12.21
C ARG A 313 -25.30 5.33 -11.56
N LEU A 314 -24.08 4.78 -11.50
CA LEU A 314 -23.81 3.47 -10.91
C LEU A 314 -23.83 3.56 -9.39
N ARG A 315 -24.79 2.88 -8.76
CA ARG A 315 -24.90 2.77 -7.30
C ARG A 315 -24.07 1.59 -6.80
N ASP A 316 -23.52 1.72 -5.60
CA ASP A 316 -22.90 0.61 -4.89
C ASP A 316 -23.88 -0.12 -3.96
N LEU A 317 -23.42 -1.22 -3.38
CA LEU A 317 -24.11 -1.98 -2.35
C LEU A 317 -23.45 -1.79 -0.98
N GLY A 318 -23.51 -0.59 -0.43
CA GLY A 318 -23.04 -0.33 0.94
C GLY A 318 -21.53 -0.47 1.09
N GLY A 319 -20.78 -0.01 0.08
CA GLY A 319 -19.32 -0.09 0.08
C GLY A 319 -18.72 -1.41 -0.41
N MET A 320 -19.51 -2.49 -0.55
CA MET A 320 -19.04 -3.78 -1.08
C MET A 320 -18.74 -3.68 -2.56
N ASP A 321 -17.47 -3.48 -2.90
CA ASP A 321 -17.06 -3.17 -4.26
C ASP A 321 -17.08 -4.40 -5.18
N ASP A 322 -16.77 -5.58 -4.65
CA ASP A 322 -16.76 -6.85 -5.36
C ASP A 322 -18.15 -7.19 -5.95
N ILE A 323 -19.20 -7.10 -5.13
CA ILE A 323 -20.58 -7.30 -5.59
C ILE A 323 -21.04 -6.13 -6.47
N SER A 324 -20.67 -4.88 -6.13
CA SER A 324 -21.06 -3.69 -6.90
C SER A 324 -20.51 -3.74 -8.32
N VAL A 325 -19.22 -4.06 -8.49
CA VAL A 325 -18.57 -4.20 -9.80
C VAL A 325 -19.27 -5.28 -10.62
N ALA A 326 -19.60 -6.44 -10.04
CA ALA A 326 -20.33 -7.48 -10.76
C ALA A 326 -21.69 -6.98 -11.29
N LEU A 327 -22.45 -6.23 -10.49
CA LEU A 327 -23.71 -5.64 -10.94
C LEU A 327 -23.50 -4.62 -12.07
N TRP A 328 -22.45 -3.80 -12.01
CA TRP A 328 -22.13 -2.86 -13.08
C TRP A 328 -21.74 -3.60 -14.38
N MET A 329 -20.99 -4.69 -14.27
CA MET A 329 -20.62 -5.52 -15.41
C MET A 329 -21.83 -6.23 -16.05
N LEU A 330 -22.80 -6.66 -15.24
CA LEU A 330 -24.05 -7.26 -15.74
C LEU A 330 -24.88 -6.29 -16.59
N ILE A 331 -24.81 -4.98 -16.35
CA ILE A 331 -25.45 -3.98 -17.23
C ILE A 331 -24.89 -4.06 -18.66
N MET A 332 -23.60 -4.39 -18.80
CA MET A 332 -22.95 -4.61 -20.10
C MET A 332 -23.11 -6.03 -20.64
N GLN A 333 -23.83 -6.92 -19.93
CA GLN A 333 -23.86 -8.36 -20.18
C GLN A 333 -22.47 -9.01 -20.10
N VAL A 334 -21.60 -8.48 -19.25
CA VAL A 334 -20.29 -9.08 -18.95
C VAL A 334 -20.41 -9.88 -17.66
N HIS A 335 -20.16 -11.18 -17.75
CA HIS A 335 -20.22 -12.10 -16.62
C HIS A 335 -18.80 -12.40 -16.11
N PRO A 336 -18.61 -12.57 -14.79
CA PRO A 336 -17.31 -12.90 -14.24
C PRO A 336 -16.83 -14.27 -14.72
N LYS A 337 -15.54 -14.36 -15.03
CA LYS A 337 -14.85 -15.60 -15.37
C LYS A 337 -13.90 -16.01 -14.24
N PRO A 338 -13.80 -17.30 -13.90
CA PRO A 338 -12.80 -17.74 -12.94
C PRO A 338 -11.39 -17.55 -13.52
N PHE A 339 -10.50 -17.00 -12.70
CA PHE A 339 -9.07 -16.90 -13.00
C PHE A 339 -8.33 -17.89 -12.11
N ASN A 340 -7.83 -18.99 -12.71
CA ASN A 340 -7.20 -20.05 -11.95
C ASN A 340 -5.96 -19.53 -11.21
N GLY A 341 -5.78 -19.98 -9.96
CA GLY A 341 -4.60 -19.68 -9.15
C GLY A 341 -4.74 -18.46 -8.26
N LEU A 342 -5.95 -17.92 -8.07
CA LEU A 342 -6.23 -16.90 -7.05
C LEU A 342 -6.84 -17.58 -5.82
N LYS A 343 -6.21 -17.43 -4.64
CA LYS A 343 -6.72 -18.00 -3.39
C LYS A 343 -6.56 -17.06 -2.22
N TYR A 344 -7.43 -17.27 -1.24
CA TYR A 344 -7.43 -16.62 0.07
C TYR A 344 -6.76 -17.57 1.05
N LEU A 345 -5.83 -17.08 1.85
CA LEU A 345 -5.22 -17.94 2.85
C LEU A 345 -6.23 -18.31 3.95
N ASN A 346 -7.15 -17.40 4.34
CA ASN A 346 -8.11 -17.66 5.41
C ASN A 346 -9.08 -18.82 5.10
N SER A 347 -9.43 -19.02 3.83
CA SER A 347 -10.38 -20.07 3.41
C SER A 347 -9.77 -21.17 2.53
N GLY A 348 -8.46 -21.13 2.27
CA GLY A 348 -7.77 -22.03 1.36
C GLY A 348 -6.42 -22.54 1.89
N THR A 349 -5.73 -23.33 1.06
CA THR A 349 -4.38 -23.82 1.31
C THR A 349 -3.38 -23.13 0.39
N CYS A 350 -2.14 -22.96 0.86
CA CYS A 350 -1.05 -22.53 0.00
C CYS A 350 -0.76 -23.62 -1.04
N ARG A 351 -0.70 -23.27 -2.33
CA ARG A 351 -0.26 -24.18 -3.40
C ARG A 351 0.83 -23.54 -4.26
N ASP A 352 1.69 -24.37 -4.83
CA ASP A 352 2.87 -23.91 -5.59
C ASP A 352 2.52 -23.31 -6.97
N ASP A 353 1.32 -23.61 -7.49
CA ASP A 353 0.84 -23.17 -8.80
C ASP A 353 0.24 -21.76 -8.79
N LEU A 354 -0.02 -21.18 -7.61
CA LEU A 354 -0.79 -19.95 -7.45
C LEU A 354 -0.20 -18.76 -8.23
N ALA A 355 -1.11 -17.92 -8.71
CA ALA A 355 -0.84 -16.61 -9.30
C ALA A 355 -1.05 -15.47 -8.29
N SER A 356 -1.93 -15.67 -7.31
CA SER A 356 -2.15 -14.77 -6.18
C SER A 356 -2.48 -15.56 -4.92
N LEU A 357 -1.94 -15.09 -3.79
CA LEU A 357 -2.36 -15.52 -2.45
C LEU A 357 -2.61 -14.27 -1.60
N SER A 358 -3.80 -14.16 -1.02
CA SER A 358 -4.27 -13.03 -0.21
C SER A 358 -4.41 -13.39 1.27
N ASP A 359 -4.77 -12.42 2.12
CA ASP A 359 -4.83 -12.52 3.58
C ASP A 359 -3.45 -12.73 4.23
N LEU A 360 -2.40 -12.16 3.63
CA LEU A 360 -1.02 -12.36 4.03
C LEU A 360 -0.53 -11.30 5.02
N THR A 361 0.43 -11.65 5.87
CA THR A 361 1.26 -10.66 6.59
C THR A 361 2.30 -10.04 5.66
N GLU A 362 2.84 -8.87 6.02
CA GLU A 362 3.92 -8.21 5.25
C GLU A 362 5.19 -9.07 5.19
N SER A 363 5.37 -9.91 6.21
CA SER A 363 6.45 -10.87 6.29
C SER A 363 6.27 -11.99 5.26
N ALA A 364 5.06 -12.56 5.17
CA ALA A 364 4.76 -13.61 4.20
C ALA A 364 4.93 -13.13 2.75
N ILE A 365 4.52 -11.90 2.44
CA ILE A 365 4.75 -11.29 1.11
C ILE A 365 6.26 -11.33 0.75
N ARG A 366 7.14 -11.00 1.69
CA ARG A 366 8.59 -11.03 1.50
C ARG A 366 9.16 -12.45 1.41
N VAL A 367 8.71 -13.36 2.26
CA VAL A 367 9.15 -14.77 2.25
C VAL A 367 8.77 -15.43 0.92
N ILE A 368 7.52 -15.26 0.46
CA ILE A 368 7.10 -15.77 -0.85
C ILE A 368 7.96 -15.18 -1.96
N HIS A 369 8.26 -13.88 -1.92
CA HIS A 369 9.15 -13.26 -2.91
C HIS A 369 10.54 -13.90 -2.92
N ALA A 370 11.14 -14.06 -1.74
CA ALA A 370 12.45 -14.65 -1.58
C ALA A 370 12.49 -16.09 -2.10
N ASN A 371 11.44 -16.87 -1.83
CA ASN A 371 11.28 -18.22 -2.37
C ASN A 371 11.34 -18.21 -3.90
N ILE A 372 10.56 -17.34 -4.55
CA ILE A 372 10.54 -17.25 -6.01
C ILE A 372 11.89 -16.79 -6.58
N GLN A 373 12.53 -15.78 -5.99
CA GLN A 373 13.85 -15.30 -6.42
C GLN A 373 14.92 -16.39 -6.32
N GLN A 374 14.85 -17.23 -5.30
CA GLN A 374 15.77 -18.33 -5.06
C GLN A 374 15.37 -19.63 -5.78
N GLN A 375 14.43 -19.56 -6.72
CA GLN A 375 13.90 -20.72 -7.47
C GLN A 375 13.34 -21.84 -6.57
N ARG A 376 12.91 -21.49 -5.35
CA ARG A 376 12.18 -22.39 -4.47
C ARG A 376 10.70 -22.40 -4.84
N ARG A 377 10.00 -23.38 -4.28
CA ARG A 377 8.54 -23.51 -4.42
C ARG A 377 7.84 -22.32 -3.75
N PHE A 378 6.71 -21.87 -4.30
CA PHE A 378 5.97 -20.71 -3.78
C PHE A 378 5.64 -20.87 -2.29
N CYS A 379 5.19 -22.05 -1.88
CA CYS A 379 4.82 -22.40 -0.50
C CYS A 379 5.97 -23.04 0.30
N HIS A 380 7.22 -22.84 -0.11
CA HIS A 380 8.36 -23.31 0.66
C HIS A 380 8.35 -22.67 2.06
N ASP A 381 8.56 -23.50 3.08
CA ASP A 381 8.48 -23.15 4.51
C ASP A 381 7.15 -22.50 4.95
N PHE A 382 6.06 -22.79 4.24
CA PHE A 382 4.74 -22.27 4.57
C PHE A 382 4.30 -22.67 5.99
N GLN A 383 3.99 -21.66 6.81
CA GLN A 383 3.36 -21.83 8.13
C GLN A 383 2.14 -20.92 8.22
N ARG A 384 0.94 -21.51 8.27
CA ARG A 384 -0.33 -20.77 8.23
C ARG A 384 -0.40 -19.65 9.27
N ASN A 385 -0.08 -19.93 10.53
CA ASN A 385 -0.25 -18.98 11.63
C ASN A 385 0.76 -17.81 11.60
N VAL A 386 1.85 -17.97 10.83
CA VAL A 386 2.84 -16.91 10.61
C VAL A 386 2.48 -16.10 9.36
N TRP A 387 1.92 -16.76 8.35
CA TRP A 387 1.63 -16.13 7.07
C TRP A 387 0.25 -15.46 7.02
N LEU A 388 -0.73 -16.00 7.72
CA LEU A 388 -2.10 -15.49 7.77
C LEU A 388 -2.16 -14.25 8.65
N ARG A 389 -2.72 -13.18 8.08
CA ARG A 389 -3.04 -11.96 8.79
C ARG A 389 -4.12 -12.21 9.84
N GLN A 390 -3.93 -11.74 11.08
CA GLN A 390 -4.84 -12.02 12.19
C GLN A 390 -5.91 -10.94 12.40
N ASP A 391 -5.68 -9.72 11.92
CA ASP A 391 -6.56 -8.55 12.08
C ASP A 391 -7.52 -8.33 10.89
N ILE A 392 -7.82 -9.38 10.11
CA ILE A 392 -8.72 -9.29 8.95
C ILE A 392 -10.10 -8.84 9.42
N GLY A 393 -10.44 -7.58 9.15
CA GLY A 393 -11.69 -7.00 9.61
C GLY A 393 -11.73 -6.77 11.13
N ALA A 394 -10.64 -6.33 11.75
CA ALA A 394 -10.70 -5.68 13.08
C ALA A 394 -11.22 -4.22 12.95
N PRO A 395 -11.99 -3.68 13.91
CA PRO A 395 -12.47 -2.30 13.82
C PRO A 395 -11.30 -1.38 14.14
N ALA A 396 -11.18 -0.25 13.45
CA ALA A 396 -10.30 0.80 13.94
C ALA A 396 -10.89 1.33 15.26
N GLU A 397 -10.13 1.27 16.35
CA GLU A 397 -10.52 1.86 17.63
C GLU A 397 -10.44 3.40 17.55
N GLY A 398 -11.43 4.09 18.11
CA GLY A 398 -11.51 5.55 18.15
C GLY A 398 -12.33 6.18 17.03
N GLN A 399 -12.58 7.49 17.15
CA GLN A 399 -13.35 8.23 16.14
C GLN A 399 -12.44 8.62 14.96
N PRO A 400 -12.82 8.30 13.70
CA PRO A 400 -12.04 8.68 12.54
C PRO A 400 -12.14 10.20 12.31
N ARG A 401 -10.99 10.88 12.26
CA ARG A 401 -10.89 12.28 11.84
C ARG A 401 -10.22 12.38 10.48
N LEU A 402 -10.85 13.13 9.58
CA LEU A 402 -10.30 13.40 8.26
C LEU A 402 -9.01 14.20 8.39
N LEU A 403 -7.93 13.71 7.79
CA LEU A 403 -6.66 14.44 7.74
C LEU A 403 -6.72 15.42 6.56
N SER A 404 -7.04 16.68 6.87
CA SER A 404 -7.02 17.77 5.89
C SER A 404 -6.33 18.97 6.51
N PHE A 405 -5.12 19.28 6.05
CA PHE A 405 -4.36 20.45 6.47
C PHE A 405 -4.07 21.34 5.27
N ASP A 406 -4.19 22.66 5.48
CA ASP A 406 -3.78 23.63 4.48
C ASP A 406 -2.29 23.50 4.18
N ARG A 407 -1.95 23.50 2.90
CA ARG A 407 -0.55 23.53 2.48
C ARG A 407 0.06 24.88 2.81
N GLU A 408 1.30 24.87 3.30
CA GLU A 408 1.96 26.10 3.76
C GLU A 408 2.94 26.67 2.74
N ASN A 409 3.10 28.00 2.79
CA ASN A 409 4.19 28.66 2.09
C ASN A 409 5.51 28.44 2.83
N VAL A 410 6.57 28.23 2.06
CA VAL A 410 7.94 28.19 2.59
C VAL A 410 8.46 29.63 2.68
N TYR A 411 9.15 29.92 3.78
CA TYR A 411 9.88 31.17 4.00
C TYR A 411 11.38 30.89 4.03
N PHE A 412 12.16 31.84 3.54
CA PHE A 412 13.62 31.78 3.49
C PHE A 412 14.18 33.01 4.19
N ASP A 413 14.86 32.79 5.30
CA ASP A 413 15.61 33.82 6.01
C ASP A 413 17.10 33.62 5.75
N PHE A 414 17.80 34.71 5.45
CA PHE A 414 19.20 34.70 5.07
C PHE A 414 20.03 35.31 6.20
N THR A 415 21.03 34.57 6.69
CA THR A 415 21.97 35.05 7.69
C THR A 415 23.36 35.11 7.08
N ILE A 416 23.97 36.28 7.20
CA ILE A 416 25.31 36.59 6.71
C ILE A 416 26.19 36.84 7.94
N PRO A 417 27.28 36.07 8.13
CA PRO A 417 28.16 36.22 9.27
C PRO A 417 28.90 37.54 9.20
N THR A 418 29.11 38.16 10.36
CA THR A 418 30.01 39.30 10.49
C THR A 418 31.49 38.86 10.38
N PRO A 419 32.42 39.75 9.99
CA PRO A 419 33.84 39.40 9.79
C PRO A 419 34.52 38.76 11.01
N THR A 420 33.96 38.95 12.21
CA THR A 420 34.49 38.46 13.49
C THR A 420 33.99 37.05 13.86
N GLU A 421 33.05 36.47 13.11
CA GLU A 421 32.47 35.16 13.41
C GLU A 421 33.29 34.01 12.83
N SER A 422 33.37 32.89 13.56
CA SER A 422 34.17 31.69 13.21
C SER A 422 33.73 30.97 11.93
N TRP A 423 32.62 31.40 11.32
CA TRP A 423 32.05 30.88 10.09
C TRP A 423 31.96 31.96 8.99
N ALA A 424 32.75 33.03 9.10
CA ALA A 424 32.93 34.05 8.08
C ALA A 424 33.18 33.42 6.68
N GLY A 425 32.54 33.98 5.65
CA GLY A 425 32.56 33.43 4.28
C GLY A 425 31.37 32.56 3.88
N GLN A 426 30.51 32.15 4.82
CA GLN A 426 29.36 31.27 4.56
C GLN A 426 28.04 32.04 4.46
N LEU A 427 27.13 31.60 3.61
CA LEU A 427 25.75 32.08 3.62
C LEU A 427 24.88 31.00 4.27
N MET A 428 24.07 31.36 5.27
CA MET A 428 23.13 30.43 5.89
C MET A 428 21.71 30.78 5.46
N ILE A 429 20.96 29.79 4.97
CA ILE A 429 19.52 29.91 4.73
C ILE A 429 18.79 29.15 5.82
N THR A 430 17.87 29.81 6.51
CA THR A 430 16.89 29.18 7.39
C THR A 430 15.59 29.02 6.61
N VAL A 431 15.17 27.77 6.40
CA VAL A 431 13.93 27.41 5.72
C VAL A 431 12.86 27.10 6.74
N SER A 432 11.75 27.82 6.75
CA SER A 432 10.66 27.63 7.72
C SER A 432 9.28 27.63 7.06
N THR A 433 8.26 27.23 7.81
CA THR A 433 6.86 27.44 7.45
C THR A 433 6.15 28.13 8.61
N LYS A 434 4.87 28.47 8.45
CA LYS A 434 4.10 29.16 9.50
C LYS A 434 4.05 28.34 10.80
N THR A 435 3.99 27.02 10.69
CA THR A 435 3.78 26.13 11.84
C THR A 435 5.00 25.31 12.24
N ARG A 436 6.13 25.40 11.51
CA ARG A 436 7.31 24.60 11.78
C ARG A 436 8.59 25.43 11.87
N ALA A 437 9.42 25.05 12.85
CA ALA A 437 10.72 25.63 13.08
C ALA A 437 11.65 25.52 11.85
N GLY A 438 12.57 26.47 11.75
CA GLY A 438 13.46 26.60 10.61
C GLY A 438 14.55 25.51 10.54
N VAL A 439 14.79 24.98 9.34
CA VAL A 439 15.94 24.12 9.02
C VAL A 439 17.03 24.98 8.39
N LYS A 440 18.23 24.92 8.95
CA LYS A 440 19.39 25.69 8.48
C LYS A 440 20.15 24.92 7.40
N VAL A 441 20.46 25.58 6.29
CA VAL A 441 21.26 25.05 5.19
C VAL A 441 22.38 26.05 4.88
N SER A 442 23.63 25.64 5.12
CA SER A 442 24.80 26.46 4.83
C SER A 442 25.31 26.27 3.40
N PHE A 443 25.71 27.38 2.78
CA PHE A 443 26.38 27.48 1.49
C PHE A 443 27.85 27.85 1.69
N PHE A 444 28.74 27.10 1.04
CA PHE A 444 30.19 27.34 1.05
C PHE A 444 30.69 27.66 -0.36
N PRO A 445 30.78 28.94 -0.77
CA PRO A 445 31.19 29.31 -2.13
C PRO A 445 32.54 28.74 -2.57
N ALA A 446 33.46 28.49 -1.63
CA ALA A 446 34.77 27.90 -1.90
C ALA A 446 34.71 26.40 -2.26
N ASN A 447 33.67 25.69 -1.82
CA ASN A 447 33.61 24.22 -1.88
C ASN A 447 32.45 23.69 -2.73
N GLU A 448 31.44 24.50 -3.05
CA GLU A 448 30.29 24.06 -3.83
C GLU A 448 29.73 25.15 -4.74
N THR A 449 29.10 24.72 -5.84
CA THR A 449 28.45 25.66 -6.78
C THR A 449 27.07 26.06 -6.26
N PHE A 450 26.71 27.32 -6.47
CA PHE A 450 25.44 27.85 -5.98
C PHE A 450 24.23 27.17 -6.66
N HIS A 451 24.18 27.17 -7.99
CA HIS A 451 23.01 26.68 -8.75
C HIS A 451 22.90 25.15 -8.82
N HIS A 452 24.01 24.44 -9.05
CA HIS A 452 23.96 22.99 -9.25
C HIS A 452 24.01 22.20 -7.94
N THR A 453 24.70 22.69 -6.92
CA THR A 453 24.90 21.94 -5.67
C THR A 453 24.03 22.50 -4.54
N PHE A 454 24.19 23.78 -4.22
CA PHE A 454 23.55 24.37 -3.05
C PHE A 454 22.03 24.47 -3.18
N LEU A 455 21.50 25.03 -4.28
CA LEU A 455 20.05 25.14 -4.44
C LEU A 455 19.35 23.78 -4.54
N ARG A 456 20.03 22.76 -5.07
CA ARG A 456 19.51 21.38 -5.05
C ARG A 456 19.43 20.83 -3.63
N LYS A 457 20.50 21.02 -2.84
CA LYS A 457 20.53 20.68 -1.42
C LYS A 457 19.39 21.38 -0.66
N VAL A 458 19.17 22.68 -0.89
CA VAL A 458 18.04 23.40 -0.30
C VAL A 458 16.71 22.80 -0.73
N CYS A 459 16.52 22.49 -2.02
CA CYS A 459 15.28 21.84 -2.45
C CYS A 459 15.06 20.50 -1.72
N VAL A 460 16.06 19.63 -1.68
CA VAL A 460 15.95 18.32 -1.02
C VAL A 460 15.62 18.49 0.46
N GLN A 461 16.23 19.46 1.16
CA GLN A 461 15.90 19.76 2.55
C GLN A 461 14.47 20.26 2.72
N VAL A 462 13.96 21.06 1.78
CA VAL A 462 12.56 21.52 1.80
C VAL A 462 11.62 20.35 1.57
N GLN A 463 11.88 19.50 0.57
CA GLN A 463 11.04 18.35 0.24
C GLN A 463 11.00 17.32 1.39
N LEU A 464 12.10 17.15 2.11
CA LEU A 464 12.23 16.22 3.24
C LEU A 464 11.57 16.75 4.53
N ASN A 465 11.81 18.02 4.85
CA ASN A 465 11.38 18.60 6.12
C ASN A 465 10.03 19.29 6.05
N PHE A 466 9.59 19.74 4.88
CA PHE A 466 8.32 20.45 4.67
C PHE A 466 7.56 19.86 3.46
N PRO A 467 7.26 18.55 3.47
CA PRO A 467 6.61 17.86 2.36
C PRO A 467 5.15 18.32 2.13
N SER A 468 4.50 19.04 3.04
CA SER A 468 3.21 19.68 2.74
C SER A 468 3.31 20.99 1.96
N ALA A 469 4.52 21.57 1.80
CA ALA A 469 4.65 22.94 1.34
C ALA A 469 4.32 23.15 -0.15
N ILE A 470 3.68 24.28 -0.47
CA ILE A 470 3.28 24.68 -1.85
C ILE A 470 4.50 25.18 -2.62
N THR A 471 5.37 24.27 -3.05
CA THR A 471 6.54 24.68 -3.81
C THR A 471 7.12 23.56 -4.67
N THR A 472 7.75 23.98 -5.78
CA THR A 472 8.54 23.11 -6.66
C THR A 472 10.02 23.46 -6.51
N CYS A 473 10.95 22.55 -6.82
CA CYS A 473 12.37 22.90 -6.80
C CYS A 473 12.69 24.10 -7.69
N ALA A 474 12.08 24.20 -8.88
CA ALA A 474 12.19 25.40 -9.73
C ALA A 474 11.68 26.67 -9.04
N GLY A 475 10.53 26.59 -8.35
CA GLY A 475 9.99 27.71 -7.57
C GLY A 475 10.90 28.14 -6.41
N ILE A 476 11.46 27.16 -5.67
CA ILE A 476 12.44 27.39 -4.60
C ILE A 476 13.67 28.11 -5.16
N ARG A 477 14.24 27.60 -6.26
CA ARG A 477 15.42 28.17 -6.93
C ARG A 477 15.22 29.63 -7.29
N ASN A 478 14.11 29.93 -7.97
CA ASN A 478 13.78 31.28 -8.40
C ASN A 478 13.60 32.23 -7.21
N ARG A 479 12.86 31.81 -6.17
CA ARG A 479 12.57 32.65 -5.01
C ARG A 479 13.83 32.97 -4.20
N ILE A 480 14.69 31.97 -3.97
CA ILE A 480 15.97 32.18 -3.28
C ILE A 480 16.86 33.14 -4.06
N ARG A 481 16.96 32.97 -5.38
CA ARG A 481 17.75 33.86 -6.24
C ARG A 481 17.27 35.31 -6.13
N THR A 482 15.96 35.55 -6.27
CA THR A 482 15.39 36.91 -6.21
C THR A 482 15.67 37.56 -4.85
N GLN A 483 15.40 36.85 -3.76
CA GLN A 483 15.59 37.39 -2.40
C GLN A 483 17.07 37.66 -2.08
N LEU A 484 18.00 36.84 -2.58
CA LEU A 484 19.43 37.08 -2.41
C LEU A 484 19.94 38.27 -3.21
N LEU A 485 19.43 38.49 -4.43
CA LEU A 485 19.76 39.69 -5.21
C LEU A 485 19.25 40.96 -4.51
N GLU A 486 18.03 40.93 -3.96
CA GLU A 486 17.48 42.03 -3.16
C GLU A 486 18.32 42.30 -1.89
N LEU A 487 18.75 41.23 -1.21
CA LEU A 487 19.60 41.33 -0.03
C LEU A 487 20.96 41.93 -0.37
N TYR A 488 21.57 41.52 -1.49
CA TYR A 488 22.81 42.10 -1.99
C TYR A 488 22.68 43.60 -2.24
N VAL A 489 21.61 44.05 -2.91
CA VAL A 489 21.38 45.49 -3.18
C VAL A 489 21.25 46.28 -1.88
N LYS A 490 20.62 45.70 -0.84
CA LYS A 490 20.49 46.34 0.48
C LYS A 490 21.81 46.41 1.25
N LEU A 491 22.70 45.43 1.07
CA LEU A 491 23.97 45.34 1.81
C LEU A 491 25.15 46.02 1.11
N ALA A 492 25.11 46.18 -0.21
CA ALA A 492 26.17 46.85 -0.98
C ALA A 492 26.59 48.25 -0.44
N PRO A 493 25.70 49.08 0.15
CA PRO A 493 26.08 50.35 0.76
C PRO A 493 26.67 50.23 2.18
N ASN A 494 26.61 49.05 2.81
CA ASN A 494 26.92 48.86 4.24
C ASN A 494 28.38 48.42 4.44
N THR A 495 29.15 49.16 5.23
CA THR A 495 30.60 48.92 5.45
C THR A 495 30.91 47.79 6.44
N SER A 496 29.88 47.18 7.05
CA SER A 496 30.04 46.11 8.05
C SER A 496 30.22 44.70 7.47
N VAL A 497 30.07 44.54 6.15
CA VAL A 497 30.25 43.26 5.44
C VAL A 497 31.40 43.40 4.46
N ASP A 498 32.29 42.40 4.39
CA ASP A 498 33.45 42.42 3.49
C ASP A 498 33.01 42.61 2.02
N PRO A 499 33.42 43.72 1.36
CA PRO A 499 33.08 44.00 -0.04
C PRO A 499 33.55 42.92 -1.02
N LEU A 500 34.66 42.24 -0.73
CA LEU A 500 35.19 41.17 -1.57
C LEU A 500 34.28 39.93 -1.51
N GLN A 501 33.81 39.60 -0.32
CA GLN A 501 32.88 38.50 -0.07
C GLN A 501 31.51 38.76 -0.74
N LEU A 502 30.99 39.99 -0.62
CA LEU A 502 29.79 40.44 -1.32
C LEU A 502 29.91 40.28 -2.85
N LYS A 503 31.06 40.66 -3.42
CA LYS A 503 31.31 40.54 -4.86
C LYS A 503 31.39 39.08 -5.31
N GLN A 504 32.04 38.20 -4.54
CA GLN A 504 32.08 36.76 -4.81
C GLN A 504 30.69 36.13 -4.81
N TRP A 505 29.84 36.53 -3.87
CA TRP A 505 28.46 36.07 -3.79
C TRP A 505 27.62 36.56 -4.96
N LYS A 506 27.73 37.84 -5.34
CA LYS A 506 27.06 38.37 -6.53
C LYS A 506 27.41 37.55 -7.78
N VAL A 507 28.70 37.30 -8.00
CA VAL A 507 29.16 36.48 -9.13
C VAL A 507 28.59 35.06 -9.05
N ALA A 508 28.58 34.43 -7.88
CA ALA A 508 28.00 33.10 -7.69
C ALA A 508 26.47 33.07 -7.93
N PHE A 509 25.76 34.15 -7.63
CA PHE A 509 24.31 34.26 -7.85
C PHE A 509 23.98 34.59 -9.31
N GLU A 510 24.80 35.42 -9.96
CA GLU A 510 24.63 35.89 -11.34
C GLU A 510 25.15 34.90 -12.40
N GLN A 511 26.19 34.10 -12.12
CA GLN A 511 26.68 33.05 -13.02
C GLN A 511 25.59 32.00 -13.24
N THR A 512 24.85 32.22 -14.33
CA THR A 512 23.80 31.41 -14.94
C THR A 512 23.74 31.80 -16.40
#